data_AF-M6D0A8-F1
#
_entry.id   AF-M6D0A8-F1
#
_cell.length_a   1.000
_cell.length_b   1.000
_cell.length_c   1.000
_cell.angle_alpha   90.00
_cell.angle_beta   90.00
_cell.angle_gamma   90.00
#
_symmetry.space_group_name_H-M   'P 1'
#
loop_
_entity.id
_entity.type
_entity.pdbx_description
1 polymer ?
#
loop_
_entity_poly.entity_id
_entity_poly.type
_entity_poly.pdbx_seq_one_letter_code
_entity_poly.pdbx_strand_id
1 'polypeptide(L)' 'MEGTVIGDSVNLASRIEGLSKQYSCSIIASEVTVASLRDSSRFKHQFLDEVTVKGKSQSVKVYKIESSV' A
#
# COMPACT_ATOMS: atom_id res chain seq x y z
N MET A 1 14.66 17.46 16.16
CA MET A 1 13.62 16.61 16.76
C MET A 1 13.43 15.42 15.83
N GLU A 2 13.87 14.23 16.23
CA GLU A 2 13.52 13.00 15.52
C GLU A 2 12.35 12.37 16.27
N GLY A 3 11.16 12.46 15.70
CA GLY A 3 9.99 11.74 16.18
C GLY A 3 9.85 10.43 15.41
N THR A 4 9.60 9.32 16.12
CA THR A 4 9.25 8.05 15.49
C THR A 4 7.74 7.84 15.51
N VAL A 5 7.19 7.29 14.43
CA VAL A 5 5.79 6.87 14.38
C VAL A 5 5.77 5.37 14.60
N ILE A 6 5.05 4.94 15.64
CA ILE A 6 4.90 3.52 15.99
C ILE A 6 3.40 3.19 15.91
N GLY A 7 3.05 2.14 15.16
CA GLY A 7 1.66 1.72 15.03
C GLY A 7 1.41 0.70 13.93
N ASP A 8 0.19 0.20 13.90
CA ASP A 8 -0.20 -0.88 12.98
C ASP A 8 -0.12 -0.46 11.50
N SER A 9 -0.40 0.81 11.19
CA SER A 9 -0.32 1.35 9.84
C SER A 9 1.11 1.40 9.30
N VAL A 10 2.10 1.80 10.12
CA VAL A 10 3.52 1.80 9.69
C VAL A 10 4.07 0.38 9.59
N ASN A 11 3.63 -0.50 10.50
CA ASN A 11 3.93 -1.92 10.47
C ASN A 11 3.39 -2.60 9.21
N LEU A 12 2.17 -2.25 8.78
CA LEU A 12 1.57 -2.74 7.55
C LEU A 12 2.30 -2.18 6.32
N ALA A 13 2.55 -0.87 6.29
CA ALA A 13 3.26 -0.22 5.19
C ALA A 13 4.63 -0.86 4.94
N SER A 14 5.43 -1.09 6.00
CA SER A 14 6.74 -1.75 5.89
C SER A 14 6.64 -3.19 5.35
N ARG A 15 5.58 -3.93 5.71
CA ARG A 15 5.38 -5.29 5.21
C ARG A 15 5.00 -5.33 3.73
N ILE A 16 4.10 -4.45 3.30
CA ILE A 16 3.66 -4.43 1.90
C ILE A 16 4.67 -3.74 0.97
N GLU A 17 5.52 -2.85 1.49
CA GLU A 17 6.59 -2.20 0.71
C GLU A 17 7.51 -3.23 0.07
N GLY A 18 7.89 -4.30 0.78
CA GLY A 18 8.70 -5.39 0.22
C GLY A 18 8.05 -6.10 -0.97
N LEU A 19 6.71 -6.09 -1.08
CA LEU A 19 5.99 -6.67 -2.20
C LEU A 19 6.11 -5.83 -3.48
N SER A 20 6.46 -4.54 -3.37
CA SER A 20 6.66 -3.68 -4.54
C SER A 20 7.69 -4.25 -5.52
N LYS A 21 8.78 -4.81 -4.99
CA LYS A 21 9.81 -5.49 -5.76
C LYS A 21 9.30 -6.78 -6.41
N GLN A 22 8.50 -7.56 -5.70
CA GLN A 22 7.89 -8.78 -6.23
C GLN A 22 6.92 -8.47 -7.38
N TYR A 23 6.13 -7.41 -7.24
CA TYR A 23 5.17 -6.96 -8.26
C TYR A 23 5.77 -6.02 -9.30
N SER A 24 7.07 -5.75 -9.26
CA SER A 24 7.78 -4.85 -10.18
C SER A 24 7.10 -3.48 -10.32
N CYS A 25 6.67 -2.90 -9.19
CA CYS A 25 6.06 -1.56 -9.16
C CYS A 25 6.85 -0.60 -8.27
N SER A 26 6.81 0.69 -8.59
CA SER A 26 7.52 1.72 -7.82
C SER A 26 6.73 2.17 -6.58
N ILE A 27 5.40 2.10 -6.64
CA ILE A 27 4.52 2.51 -5.55
C ILE A 27 3.48 1.42 -5.35
N ILE A 28 3.38 0.94 -4.11
CA ILE A 28 2.37 0.01 -3.66
C ILE A 28 1.58 0.63 -2.50
N ALA A 29 0.26 0.43 -2.50
CA ALA A 29 -0.64 1.00 -1.51
C ALA A 29 -1.68 -0.03 -1.06
N SER A 30 -2.16 0.11 0.17
CA SER A 30 -3.28 -0.69 0.68
C SER A 30 -4.63 -0.17 0.14
N GLU A 31 -5.66 -1.01 0.16
CA GLU A 31 -7.04 -0.62 -0.18
C GLU A 31 -7.50 0.61 0.60
N VAL A 32 -7.19 0.68 1.90
CA VAL A 32 -7.57 1.82 2.76
C VAL A 32 -6.94 3.12 2.24
N THR A 33 -5.68 3.07 1.83
CA THR A 33 -4.98 4.22 1.24
C THR A 33 -5.64 4.66 -0.07
N VAL A 34 -5.92 3.71 -0.97
CA VAL A 34 -6.55 3.99 -2.26
C VAL A 34 -7.97 4.56 -2.07
N ALA A 35 -8.76 3.98 -1.17
CA ALA A 35 -10.11 4.44 -0.85
C ALA A 35 -10.14 5.83 -0.20
N SER A 36 -9.04 6.25 0.45
CA SER A 36 -8.91 7.57 1.07
C SER A 36 -8.51 8.69 0.10
N LEU A 37 -8.24 8.38 -1.17
CA LEU A 37 -7.88 9.38 -2.17
C LEU A 37 -9.06 10.32 -2.42
N ARG A 38 -8.84 11.64 -2.24
CA ARG A 38 -9.86 12.66 -2.52
C ARG A 38 -10.25 12.73 -3.99
N ASP A 39 -9.29 12.47 -4.86
CA ASP A 39 -9.47 12.45 -6.31
C ASP A 39 -8.77 11.21 -6.86
N SER A 40 -9.54 10.13 -6.97
CA SER A 40 -9.07 8.85 -7.49
C SER A 40 -8.73 8.90 -8.98
N SER A 41 -9.17 9.92 -9.71
CA SER A 41 -8.89 10.09 -11.14
C SER A 41 -7.47 10.62 -11.39
N ARG A 42 -6.86 11.31 -10.42
CA ARG A 42 -5.49 11.84 -10.53
C ARG A 42 -4.42 10.76 -10.52
N PHE A 43 -4.70 9.60 -9.93
CA PHE A 43 -3.74 8.52 -9.79
C PHE A 43 -4.35 7.24 -10.34
N LYS A 44 -3.77 6.74 -11.44
CA LYS A 44 -4.14 5.40 -11.92
C LYS A 44 -3.68 4.40 -10.87
N HIS A 45 -4.60 3.55 -10.45
CA HIS A 45 -4.33 2.49 -9.49
C HIS A 45 -4.92 1.19 -10.01
N GLN A 46 -4.17 0.11 -9.85
CA GLN A 46 -4.57 -1.21 -10.32
C GLN A 46 -4.44 -2.19 -9.16
N PHE A 47 -5.49 -2.98 -8.94
CA PHE A 47 -5.44 -4.10 -8.00
C PHE A 47 -4.34 -5.07 -8.43
N LEU A 48 -3.50 -5.47 -7.48
CA LEU A 48 -2.43 -6.44 -7.70
C LEU A 48 -2.82 -7.80 -7.10
N ASP A 49 -3.10 -7.82 -5.80
CA ASP A 49 -3.34 -9.05 -5.06
C ASP A 49 -4.02 -8.77 -3.71
N GLU A 50 -4.49 -9.84 -3.07
CA GLU A 50 -5.01 -9.86 -1.72
C GLU A 50 -4.10 -10.72 -0.84
N VAL A 51 -3.32 -10.07 0.03
CA VAL A 51 -2.22 -10.72 0.78
C VAL A 51 -2.48 -10.73 2.27
N THR A 52 -2.13 -11.83 2.93
CA THR A 52 -2.13 -11.91 4.39
C THR A 52 -0.73 -11.65 4.92
N VAL A 53 -0.52 -10.49 5.54
CA VAL A 53 0.80 -10.13 6.08
C VAL A 53 1.00 -10.72 7.48
N LYS A 54 2.24 -11.07 7.81
CA LYS A 54 2.58 -11.70 9.11
C LYS A 54 2.07 -10.87 10.30
N GLY A 55 1.23 -11.49 11.12
CA GLY A 55 0.64 -10.88 12.32
C GLY A 55 -0.72 -10.22 12.10
N LYS A 56 -1.30 -10.28 10.89
CA LYS A 56 -2.68 -9.88 10.62
C LYS A 56 -3.53 -11.13 10.35
N SER A 57 -4.72 -11.20 10.94
CA SER A 57 -5.71 -12.25 10.66
C SER A 57 -6.53 -11.96 9.41
N GLN A 58 -6.64 -10.68 9.03
CA GLN A 58 -7.37 -10.25 7.84
C GLN A 58 -6.38 -10.02 6.69
N SER A 59 -6.78 -10.45 5.51
CA SER A 59 -6.12 -10.13 4.26
C SER A 59 -6.19 -8.63 3.97
N VAL A 60 -5.20 -8.14 3.22
CA VAL A 60 -5.11 -6.74 2.79
C VAL A 60 -4.98 -6.74 1.28
N LYS A 61 -5.88 -6.06 0.60
CA LYS A 61 -5.74 -5.81 -0.84
C LYS A 61 -4.68 -4.75 -1.08
N VAL A 62 -3.81 -5.03 -2.04
CA VAL A 62 -2.72 -4.14 -2.44
C VAL A 62 -2.88 -3.71 -3.89
N TYR A 63 -2.48 -2.48 -4.16
CA TYR A 63 -2.63 -1.81 -5.45
C TYR A 63 -1.31 -1.21 -5.87
N LYS A 64 -0.96 -1.30 -7.15
CA LYS A 64 0.10 -0.44 -7.74
C LYS A 64 -0.48 0.94 -8.03
N ILE A 65 0.32 1.97 -7.83
CA ILE A 65 -0.02 3.35 -8.22
C ILE A 65 0.90 3.79 -9.36
N GLU A 66 0.31 4.34 -10.41
CA GLU A 66 1.01 4.88 -11.57
C GLU A 66 0.75 6.38 -11.70
N SER A 67 1.82 7.15 -11.87
CA SER A 67 1.69 8.54 -12.31
C SER A 67 1.34 8.54 -13.79
N SER A 68 0.25 9.22 -14.15
CA SER A 68 0.11 9.62 -15.56
C SER A 68 1.11 10.75 -15.78
N VAL A 69 2.11 10.50 -16.62
CA VAL A 69 2.98 11.55 -17.16
C VAL A 69 2.20 12.31 -18.22
#